data_AF-A0A6J0HZ51-F1
#
_entry.id   AF-A0A6J0HZ51-F1
#
_cell.length_a   1.000
_cell.length_b   1.000
_cell.length_c   1.000
_cell.angle_alpha   90.00
_cell.angle_beta   90.00
_cell.angle_gamma   90.00
#
_symmetry.space_group_name_H-M   'P 1'
#
loop_
_entity.id
_entity.type
_entity.pdbx_description
1 polymer ?
#
loop_
_entity_poly.entity_id
_entity_poly.type
_entity_poly.pdbx_seq_one_letter_code
_entity_poly.pdbx_strand_id
1 'polypeptide(L)'
;MVGPGTAGAGMGARGRGAAGTQGKKAGLDKRCRELRDLVSLQAQGLRIFSQSCEEKLRQNRQLLPSLQQALQEDARVLDFVLKYNRLPANDAFSEGKVAAAATESLEAAQKRLEAVVHDQVKVCDMLLHQVKQWSQARDDRQRYLQQLKDAELDDRLQQPQFQAIRQLGNDIEKMLMKIQTGQRVTSMYLQVQDIMRKELFYLPRYLDLMCGITVMYNEELTSRQNLKATDVIKKLMAEAGPQVLLERSLREQSLLEQRENLENLQQKTETERQLREQAASLLSADQAQSSSDATGGADAEAAMTQLEREAFVNDKMEMAKAALQCSSIWDIPGSLLAQLKSLEDLEQHIQECKENKQVLRQMLKELELKQARLKFHQPLSTTSLREEELRENLQREESRLEQLQAQMKRNQEQLIEFENSIDNLFVRLHSITMPDQGDSPRPVGLEEKLKQCEEKLHYLKQRVSDRPPSAQTYDKHSETFGKVRNLLEKSTASEAQNLKISFEDVGTAFHVPLDLEEEEQDYIPSRADIKKQGQQLVRMNTKRRKRK
;
A
#
# COMPACT_ATOMS: atom_id res chain seq x y z
N MET A 1 41.57 52.76 -20.31
CA MET A 1 40.18 52.50 -20.71
C MET A 1 39.51 51.82 -19.53
N VAL A 2 38.85 52.51 -18.59
CA VAL A 2 37.53 53.22 -18.68
C VAL A 2 36.51 52.34 -19.40
N GLY A 3 35.40 51.85 -18.85
CA GLY A 3 34.68 52.04 -17.58
C GLY A 3 33.45 51.08 -17.60
N PRO A 4 32.37 51.30 -16.82
CA PRO A 4 31.99 50.46 -15.68
C PRO A 4 30.60 49.80 -15.76
N GLY A 5 30.26 48.92 -14.79
CA GLY A 5 28.93 48.34 -14.61
C GLY A 5 28.67 47.90 -13.16
N THR A 6 27.71 48.56 -12.53
CA THR A 6 27.31 48.64 -11.12
C THR A 6 26.83 47.36 -10.41
N ALA A 7 27.01 47.38 -9.09
CA ALA A 7 26.58 46.41 -8.09
C ALA A 7 25.07 46.45 -7.79
N GLY A 8 24.53 45.28 -7.41
CA GLY A 8 23.24 45.12 -6.74
C GLY A 8 23.32 43.99 -5.72
N ALA A 9 23.44 44.33 -4.44
CA ALA A 9 23.45 43.41 -3.33
C ALA A 9 22.01 43.12 -2.87
N GLY A 10 21.50 41.92 -3.19
CA GLY A 10 20.27 41.38 -2.63
C GLY A 10 20.57 40.43 -1.47
N MET A 11 20.26 40.84 -0.24
CA MET A 11 20.29 39.98 0.94
C MET A 11 19.18 38.93 0.84
N GLY A 12 19.57 37.68 0.57
CA GLY A 12 18.67 36.53 0.63
C GLY A 12 18.41 36.08 2.06
N ALA A 13 17.19 36.30 2.54
CA ALA A 13 16.67 35.72 3.77
C ALA A 13 16.55 34.19 3.61
N ARG A 14 17.42 33.46 4.31
CA ARG A 14 17.54 32.01 4.23
C ARG A 14 16.61 31.35 5.27
N GLY A 15 15.36 31.15 4.89
CA GLY A 15 14.40 30.34 5.66
C GLY A 15 14.84 28.88 5.76
N ARG A 16 15.44 28.49 6.88
CA ARG A 16 15.66 27.08 7.24
C ARG A 16 14.41 26.56 7.94
N GLY A 17 13.55 25.84 7.21
CA GLY A 17 12.39 25.23 7.85
C GLY A 17 11.38 24.55 6.93
N ALA A 18 11.81 23.75 5.94
CA ALA A 18 10.89 22.86 5.19
C ALA A 18 11.55 21.73 4.37
N ALA A 19 12.89 21.60 4.35
CA ALA A 19 13.55 20.69 3.40
C ALA A 19 13.40 19.19 3.73
N GLY A 20 13.14 18.83 4.99
CA GLY A 20 13.13 17.42 5.43
C GLY A 20 11.87 16.63 5.08
N THR A 21 10.73 17.28 4.87
CA THR A 21 9.43 16.62 4.57
C THR A 21 9.12 16.59 3.08
N GLN A 22 9.60 17.57 2.30
CA GLN A 22 9.49 17.55 0.83
C GLN A 22 10.35 16.45 0.19
N GLY A 23 11.56 16.19 0.69
CA GLY A 23 12.41 15.10 0.19
C GLY A 23 11.81 13.71 0.38
N LYS A 24 11.07 13.49 1.49
CA LYS A 24 10.38 12.22 1.75
C LYS A 24 9.14 12.03 0.85
N LYS A 25 8.36 13.10 0.62
CA LYS A 25 7.25 13.06 -0.34
C LYS A 25 7.73 12.84 -1.77
N ALA A 26 8.77 13.55 -2.21
CA ALA A 26 9.37 13.35 -3.52
C ALA A 26 9.93 11.93 -3.70
N GLY A 27 10.49 11.33 -2.64
CA GLY A 27 10.93 9.94 -2.64
C GLY A 27 9.78 8.92 -2.74
N LEU A 28 8.67 9.18 -2.05
CA LEU A 28 7.45 8.36 -2.16
C LEU A 28 6.82 8.49 -3.55
N ASP A 29 6.73 9.71 -4.10
CA ASP A 29 6.20 9.95 -5.45
C ASP A 29 7.07 9.30 -6.53
N LYS A 30 8.39 9.26 -6.33
CA LYS A 30 9.31 8.52 -7.19
C LYS A 30 9.06 7.01 -7.09
N ARG A 31 8.92 6.48 -5.88
CA ARG A 31 8.64 5.05 -5.67
C ARG A 31 7.27 4.62 -6.19
N CYS A 32 6.26 5.48 -6.10
CA CYS A 32 4.93 5.26 -6.70
C CYS A 32 4.97 5.33 -8.24
N ARG A 33 5.88 6.10 -8.83
CA ARG A 33 6.12 6.06 -10.29
C ARG A 33 6.82 4.77 -10.69
N GLU A 34 7.90 4.40 -10.01
CA GLU A 34 8.62 3.13 -10.23
C GLU A 34 7.70 1.91 -10.10
N LEU A 35 6.81 1.88 -9.11
CA LEU A 35 5.81 0.82 -8.96
C LEU A 35 4.78 0.80 -10.09
N ARG A 36 4.34 1.97 -10.58
CA ARG A 36 3.43 2.05 -11.74
C ARG A 36 4.11 1.56 -13.01
N ASP A 37 5.38 1.91 -13.21
CA ASP A 37 6.18 1.47 -14.34
C ASP A 37 6.37 -0.07 -14.29
N LEU A 38 6.68 -0.63 -13.11
CA LEU A 38 6.76 -2.08 -12.89
C LEU A 38 5.44 -2.80 -13.19
N VAL A 39 4.31 -2.29 -12.71
CA VAL A 39 2.98 -2.86 -12.99
C VAL A 39 2.67 -2.78 -14.49
N SER A 40 3.03 -1.67 -15.16
CA SER A 40 2.84 -1.53 -16.60
C SER A 40 3.69 -2.52 -17.41
N LEU A 41 4.93 -2.76 -16.98
CA LEU A 41 5.83 -3.77 -17.57
C LEU A 41 5.30 -5.19 -17.36
N GLN A 42 4.78 -5.51 -16.18
CA GLN A 42 4.14 -6.80 -15.92
C GLN A 42 2.89 -6.99 -16.79
N ALA A 43 2.04 -5.97 -16.91
CA ALA A 43 0.86 -6.02 -17.77
C ALA A 43 1.25 -6.18 -19.26
N GLN A 44 2.33 -5.54 -19.70
CA GLN A 44 2.86 -5.71 -21.05
C GLN A 44 3.43 -7.11 -21.27
N GLY A 45 4.16 -7.67 -20.29
CA GLY A 45 4.68 -9.03 -20.33
C GLY A 45 3.57 -10.08 -20.44
N LEU A 46 2.49 -9.91 -19.66
CA LEU A 46 1.30 -10.77 -19.76
C LEU A 46 0.63 -10.70 -21.13
N ARG A 47 0.54 -9.51 -21.74
CA ARG A 47 0.00 -9.35 -23.10
C ARG A 47 0.84 -10.06 -24.15
N ILE A 48 2.17 -9.89 -24.10
CA ILE A 48 3.08 -10.57 -25.04
C ILE A 48 3.00 -12.09 -24.88
N PHE A 49 2.91 -12.58 -23.63
CA PHE A 49 2.72 -13.99 -23.36
C PHE A 49 1.41 -14.53 -23.94
N SER A 50 0.28 -13.83 -23.73
CA SER A 50 -1.02 -14.20 -24.32
C SER A 50 -0.96 -14.26 -25.84
N GLN A 51 -0.36 -13.24 -26.47
CA GLN A 51 -0.19 -13.19 -27.93
C GLN A 51 0.66 -14.36 -28.44
N SER A 52 1.74 -14.72 -27.74
CA SER A 52 2.57 -15.87 -28.11
C SER A 52 1.80 -17.20 -27.98
N CYS A 53 0.98 -17.36 -26.94
CA CYS A 53 0.11 -18.52 -26.78
C CYS A 53 -0.93 -18.61 -27.91
N GLU A 54 -1.57 -17.49 -28.26
CA GLU A 54 -2.54 -17.40 -29.35
C GLU A 54 -1.91 -17.71 -30.72
N GLU A 55 -0.70 -17.22 -30.99
CA GLU A 55 0.05 -17.54 -32.21
C GLU A 55 0.37 -19.04 -32.31
N LYS A 56 0.83 -19.66 -31.21
CA LYS A 56 1.07 -21.11 -31.18
C LYS A 56 -0.21 -21.91 -31.40
N LEU A 57 -1.33 -21.49 -30.80
CA LEU A 57 -2.63 -22.12 -31.03
C LEU A 57 -3.08 -21.96 -32.49
N ARG A 58 -2.83 -20.80 -33.10
CA ARG A 58 -3.12 -20.57 -34.52
C ARG A 58 -2.26 -21.46 -35.42
N GLN A 59 -0.98 -21.58 -35.14
CA GLN A 59 -0.07 -22.50 -35.86
C GLN A 59 -0.54 -23.95 -35.74
N ASN A 60 -0.92 -24.40 -34.53
CA ASN A 60 -1.45 -25.75 -34.32
C ASN A 60 -2.77 -25.97 -35.09
N ARG A 61 -3.68 -24.98 -35.09
CA ARG A 61 -4.91 -25.03 -35.89
C ARG A 61 -4.64 -25.12 -37.39
N GLN A 62 -3.56 -24.52 -37.88
CA GLN A 62 -3.16 -24.59 -39.28
C GLN A 62 -2.50 -25.93 -39.65
N LEU A 63 -1.79 -26.58 -38.71
CA LEU A 63 -1.14 -27.88 -38.93
C LEU A 63 -2.13 -29.06 -38.85
N LEU A 64 -3.18 -28.95 -38.04
CA LEU A 64 -4.18 -30.00 -37.81
C LEU A 64 -4.79 -30.60 -39.10
N PRO A 65 -5.22 -29.79 -40.09
CA PRO A 65 -5.73 -30.30 -41.36
C PRO A 65 -4.71 -31.10 -42.16
N SER A 66 -3.43 -30.66 -42.16
CA SER A 66 -2.36 -31.36 -42.88
C SER A 66 -2.07 -32.74 -42.27
N LEU A 67 -2.11 -32.85 -40.94
CA LEU A 67 -1.96 -34.12 -40.24
C LEU A 67 -3.17 -35.04 -40.44
N GLN A 68 -4.38 -34.48 -40.46
CA GLN A 68 -5.59 -35.23 -40.79
C GLN A 68 -5.56 -35.77 -42.22
N GLN A 69 -5.06 -34.97 -43.18
CA GLN A 69 -4.90 -35.41 -44.56
C GLN A 69 -3.88 -36.56 -44.66
N ALA A 70 -2.72 -36.45 -44.01
CA ALA A 70 -1.72 -37.53 -43.98
C ALA A 70 -2.29 -38.83 -43.40
N LEU A 71 -3.04 -38.75 -42.29
CA LEU A 71 -3.72 -39.92 -41.71
C LEU A 71 -4.76 -40.53 -42.65
N GLN A 72 -5.48 -39.71 -43.43
CA GLN A 72 -6.42 -40.21 -44.44
C GLN A 72 -5.69 -40.90 -45.60
N GLU A 73 -4.54 -40.39 -46.02
CA GLU A 73 -3.71 -41.01 -47.06
C GLU A 73 -3.17 -42.37 -46.58
N ASP A 74 -2.67 -42.45 -45.35
CA ASP A 74 -2.22 -43.71 -44.74
C ASP A 74 -3.35 -44.73 -44.61
N ALA A 75 -4.55 -44.29 -44.22
CA ALA A 75 -5.73 -45.17 -44.15
C ALA A 75 -6.11 -45.74 -45.53
N ARG A 76 -6.02 -44.92 -46.59
CA ARG A 76 -6.27 -45.39 -47.97
C ARG A 76 -5.23 -46.40 -48.44
N VAL A 77 -3.96 -46.19 -48.08
CA VAL A 77 -2.88 -47.15 -48.37
C VAL A 77 -3.10 -48.46 -47.63
N LEU A 78 -3.48 -48.41 -46.36
CA LEU A 78 -3.78 -49.61 -45.56
C LEU A 78 -4.97 -50.39 -46.13
N ASP A 79 -6.05 -49.70 -46.50
CA ASP A 79 -7.22 -50.31 -47.15
C ASP A 79 -6.85 -50.98 -48.48
N PHE A 80 -5.94 -50.37 -49.24
CA PHE A 80 -5.43 -50.95 -50.48
C PHE A 80 -4.62 -52.22 -50.20
N VAL A 81 -3.68 -52.19 -49.24
CA VAL A 81 -2.87 -53.35 -48.85
C VAL A 81 -3.76 -54.49 -48.33
N LEU A 82 -4.78 -54.19 -47.52
CA LEU A 82 -5.71 -55.19 -47.00
C LEU A 82 -6.60 -55.81 -48.09
N LYS A 83 -6.95 -55.06 -49.14
CA LYS A 83 -7.71 -55.57 -50.29
C LYS A 83 -6.88 -56.54 -51.14
N TYR A 84 -5.60 -56.26 -51.35
CA TYR A 84 -4.73 -57.10 -52.19
C TYR A 84 -4.08 -58.27 -51.43
N ASN A 85 -3.83 -58.14 -50.12
CA ASN A 85 -3.44 -59.27 -49.27
C ASN A 85 -4.58 -60.27 -48.99
N ARG A 86 -5.82 -59.99 -49.45
CA ARG A 86 -6.96 -60.92 -49.40
C ARG A 86 -7.13 -61.81 -50.63
N LEU A 87 -6.24 -61.73 -51.63
CA LEU A 87 -6.18 -62.75 -52.69
C LEU A 87 -5.43 -64.00 -52.16
N PRO A 88 -5.93 -65.21 -52.44
CA PRO A 88 -5.64 -66.39 -51.65
C PRO A 88 -4.19 -66.83 -51.85
N ALA A 89 -3.41 -66.83 -50.77
CA ALA A 89 -2.15 -67.57 -50.70
C ALA A 89 -2.35 -69.12 -50.78
N ASN A 90 -3.56 -69.60 -51.12
CA ASN A 90 -3.96 -71.02 -51.13
C ASN A 90 -4.36 -71.59 -52.51
N ASP A 91 -4.22 -70.85 -53.62
CA ASP A 91 -4.52 -71.42 -54.95
C ASP A 91 -3.25 -71.75 -55.76
N ALA A 92 -2.12 -71.99 -55.08
CA ALA A 92 -1.06 -72.79 -55.67
C ALA A 92 -1.41 -74.27 -55.41
N PHE A 93 -1.71 -75.00 -56.48
CA PHE A 93 -2.04 -76.45 -56.52
C PHE A 93 -3.49 -76.86 -56.25
N SER A 94 -4.44 -76.37 -57.05
CA SER A 94 -5.54 -77.25 -57.48
C SER A 94 -5.06 -78.07 -58.68
N GLU A 95 -4.45 -79.22 -58.39
CA GLU A 95 -4.31 -80.32 -59.35
C GLU A 95 -5.67 -80.62 -59.97
N GLY A 96 -5.83 -80.46 -61.29
CA GLY A 96 -7.08 -80.86 -61.95
C GLY A 96 -7.53 -80.10 -63.21
N LYS A 97 -6.72 -79.23 -63.83
CA LYS A 97 -7.08 -78.59 -65.11
C LYS A 97 -5.97 -78.60 -66.17
N VAL A 98 -5.19 -79.66 -66.27
CA VAL A 98 -4.26 -79.87 -67.40
C VAL A 98 -4.75 -80.97 -68.36
N ALA A 99 -5.83 -81.69 -68.03
CA ALA A 99 -6.39 -82.73 -68.89
C ALA A 99 -7.42 -82.23 -69.95
N ALA A 100 -7.35 -80.96 -70.35
CA ALA A 100 -8.19 -80.40 -71.42
C ALA A 100 -7.38 -79.65 -72.49
N ALA A 101 -6.06 -79.84 -72.56
CA ALA A 101 -5.17 -79.13 -73.48
C ALA A 101 -4.65 -80.00 -74.65
N ALA A 102 -5.27 -81.14 -74.94
CA ALA A 102 -4.87 -81.98 -76.07
C ALA A 102 -5.39 -81.49 -77.44
N THR A 103 -6.06 -80.33 -77.51
CA THR A 103 -6.64 -79.78 -78.77
C THR A 103 -6.45 -78.27 -78.95
N GLU A 104 -5.48 -77.64 -78.29
CA GLU A 104 -5.16 -76.23 -78.53
C GLU A 104 -3.89 -76.11 -79.39
N SER A 105 -3.94 -75.31 -80.45
CA SER A 105 -2.80 -75.13 -81.36
C SER A 105 -1.58 -74.57 -80.61
N LEU A 106 -0.38 -74.95 -81.04
CA LEU A 106 0.90 -74.53 -80.44
C LEU A 106 0.99 -73.00 -80.25
N GLU A 107 0.40 -72.23 -81.19
CA GLU A 107 0.33 -70.77 -81.14
C GLU A 107 -0.53 -70.23 -79.98
N ALA A 108 -1.62 -70.92 -79.62
CA ALA A 108 -2.47 -70.52 -78.49
C ALA A 108 -1.78 -70.81 -77.14
N ALA A 109 -0.95 -71.85 -77.07
CA ALA A 109 -0.10 -72.10 -75.90
C ALA A 109 1.03 -71.06 -75.78
N GLN A 110 1.68 -70.69 -76.89
CA GLN A 110 2.70 -69.64 -76.91
C GLN A 110 2.16 -68.28 -76.48
N LYS A 111 1.03 -67.82 -77.04
CA LYS A 111 0.42 -66.53 -76.65
C LYS A 111 0.01 -66.47 -75.18
N ARG A 112 -0.43 -67.59 -74.60
CA ARG A 112 -0.74 -67.66 -73.16
C ARG A 112 0.51 -67.58 -72.30
N LEU A 113 1.59 -68.26 -72.71
CA LEU A 113 2.87 -68.15 -72.01
C LEU A 113 3.43 -66.72 -72.11
N GLU A 114 3.36 -66.10 -73.28
CA GLU A 114 3.75 -64.69 -73.48
C GLU A 114 2.94 -63.75 -72.59
N ALA A 115 1.62 -63.93 -72.50
CA ALA A 115 0.77 -63.12 -71.61
C ALA A 115 1.16 -63.30 -70.13
N VAL A 116 1.38 -64.54 -69.68
CA VAL A 116 1.82 -64.83 -68.30
C VAL A 116 3.19 -64.21 -68.00
N VAL A 117 4.14 -64.32 -68.92
CA VAL A 117 5.46 -63.68 -68.79
C VAL A 117 5.33 -62.16 -68.75
N HIS A 118 4.47 -61.57 -69.58
CA HIS A 118 4.27 -60.13 -69.60
C HIS A 118 3.62 -59.61 -68.31
N ASP A 119 2.66 -60.36 -67.75
CA ASP A 119 2.03 -60.03 -66.48
C ASP A 119 3.01 -60.20 -65.30
N GLN A 120 3.88 -61.22 -65.33
CA GLN A 120 4.95 -61.37 -64.35
C GLN A 120 5.96 -60.22 -64.43
N VAL A 121 6.37 -59.79 -65.63
CA VAL A 121 7.27 -58.64 -65.81
C VAL A 121 6.63 -57.36 -65.29
N LYS A 122 5.34 -57.11 -65.55
CA LYS A 122 4.62 -55.96 -64.97
C LYS A 122 4.60 -55.98 -63.45
N VAL A 123 4.40 -57.16 -62.83
CA VAL A 123 4.46 -57.30 -61.36
C VAL A 123 5.87 -57.00 -60.85
N CYS A 124 6.91 -57.51 -61.51
CA CYS A 124 8.30 -57.21 -61.17
C CYS A 124 8.63 -55.71 -61.29
N ASP A 125 8.15 -55.04 -62.34
CA ASP A 125 8.35 -53.60 -62.54
C ASP A 125 7.65 -52.78 -61.45
N MET A 126 6.42 -53.15 -61.06
CA MET A 126 5.72 -52.49 -59.94
C MET A 126 6.45 -52.67 -58.60
N LEU A 127 6.94 -53.88 -58.32
CA LEU A 127 7.71 -54.16 -57.11
C LEU A 127 9.03 -53.38 -57.10
N LEU A 128 9.71 -53.26 -58.23
CA LEU A 128 10.90 -52.42 -58.39
C LEU A 128 10.62 -50.94 -58.09
N HIS A 129 9.47 -50.42 -58.52
CA HIS A 129 9.05 -49.06 -58.21
C HIS A 129 8.78 -48.86 -56.72
N GLN A 130 8.11 -49.79 -56.05
CA GLN A 130 7.89 -49.73 -54.60
C GLN A 130 9.21 -49.77 -53.81
N VAL A 131 10.13 -50.66 -54.19
CA VAL A 131 11.45 -50.75 -53.55
C VAL A 131 12.20 -49.42 -53.69
N LYS A 132 12.14 -48.77 -54.85
CA LYS A 132 12.76 -47.44 -55.08
C LYS A 132 12.14 -46.36 -54.20
N GLN A 133 10.81 -46.35 -54.04
CA GLN A 133 10.11 -45.40 -53.16
C GLN A 133 10.52 -45.62 -51.69
N TRP A 134 10.61 -46.87 -51.26
CA TRP A 134 10.99 -47.20 -49.88
C TRP A 134 12.46 -46.85 -49.60
N SER A 135 13.36 -47.03 -50.57
CA SER A 135 14.75 -46.59 -50.43
C SER A 135 14.85 -45.07 -50.30
N GLN A 136 14.08 -44.31 -51.08
CA GLN A 136 14.08 -42.84 -51.00
C GLN A 136 13.56 -42.36 -49.64
N ALA A 137 12.44 -42.91 -49.17
CA ALA A 137 11.88 -42.58 -47.85
C ALA A 137 12.84 -42.92 -46.70
N ARG A 138 13.57 -44.02 -46.81
CA ARG A 138 14.63 -44.38 -45.85
C ARG A 138 15.76 -43.36 -45.85
N ASP A 139 16.25 -42.98 -47.02
CA ASP A 139 17.34 -42.02 -47.16
C ASP A 139 16.96 -40.62 -46.64
N ASP A 140 15.72 -40.18 -46.89
CA ASP A 140 15.17 -38.94 -46.32
C ASP A 140 15.13 -38.99 -44.80
N ARG A 141 14.65 -40.09 -44.23
CA ARG A 141 14.57 -40.25 -42.77
C ARG A 141 15.95 -40.35 -42.13
N GLN A 142 16.92 -40.95 -42.83
CA GLN A 142 18.29 -41.03 -42.37
C GLN A 142 19.00 -39.66 -42.41
N ARG A 143 18.74 -38.84 -43.43
CA ARG A 143 19.17 -37.43 -43.47
C ARG A 143 18.57 -36.62 -42.33
N TYR A 144 17.29 -36.79 -42.03
CA TYR A 144 16.63 -36.10 -40.92
C TYR A 144 17.21 -36.50 -39.56
N LEU A 145 17.48 -37.79 -39.36
CA LEU A 145 18.16 -38.28 -38.14
C LEU A 145 19.57 -37.69 -37.99
N GLN A 146 20.30 -37.51 -39.08
CA GLN A 146 21.62 -36.90 -39.04
C GLN A 146 21.53 -35.41 -38.63
N GLN A 147 20.57 -34.66 -39.18
CA GLN A 147 20.33 -33.27 -38.81
C GLN A 147 19.96 -33.11 -37.33
N LEU A 148 19.15 -34.03 -36.78
CA LEU A 148 18.82 -34.03 -35.36
C LEU A 148 20.05 -34.29 -34.47
N LYS A 149 20.91 -35.25 -34.87
CA LYS A 149 22.17 -35.51 -34.15
C LYS A 149 23.12 -34.32 -34.22
N ASP A 150 23.21 -33.66 -35.36
CA ASP A 150 24.06 -32.47 -35.52
C ASP A 150 23.52 -31.30 -34.69
N ALA A 151 22.19 -31.16 -34.56
CA ALA A 151 21.55 -30.18 -33.70
C ALA A 151 21.71 -30.48 -32.19
N GLU A 152 21.72 -31.75 -31.79
CA GLU A 152 22.06 -32.16 -30.41
C GLU A 152 23.52 -31.85 -30.06
N LEU A 153 24.42 -31.96 -31.03
CA LEU A 153 25.86 -31.66 -30.86
C LEU A 153 26.18 -30.16 -30.93
N ASP A 154 25.23 -29.31 -31.31
CA ASP A 154 25.40 -27.85 -31.40
C ASP A 154 25.32 -27.18 -30.01
N ASP A 155 26.19 -27.62 -29.10
CA ASP A 155 26.45 -27.08 -27.76
C ASP A 155 26.78 -25.56 -27.78
N ARG A 156 27.13 -25.04 -28.96
CA ARG A 156 27.46 -23.62 -29.19
C ARG A 156 26.29 -22.68 -28.90
N LEU A 157 25.04 -23.12 -29.11
CA LEU A 157 23.86 -22.32 -28.82
C LEU A 157 23.53 -22.26 -27.32
N GLN A 158 23.92 -23.29 -26.56
CA GLN A 158 23.70 -23.34 -25.11
C GLN A 158 24.82 -22.65 -24.32
N GLN A 159 26.02 -22.55 -24.86
CA GLN A 159 27.16 -21.89 -24.23
C GLN A 159 26.89 -20.43 -23.77
N PRO A 160 26.29 -19.52 -24.57
CA PRO A 160 25.95 -18.17 -24.10
C PRO A 160 24.87 -18.18 -23.02
N GLN A 161 23.93 -19.13 -23.06
CA GLN A 161 22.90 -19.28 -22.02
C GLN A 161 23.52 -19.70 -20.68
N PHE A 162 24.45 -20.65 -20.68
CA PHE A 162 25.18 -21.04 -19.46
C PHE A 162 26.05 -19.93 -18.90
N GLN A 163 26.66 -19.10 -19.77
CA GLN A 163 27.39 -17.91 -19.33
C GLN A 163 26.44 -16.88 -18.69
N ALA A 164 25.27 -16.64 -19.28
CA ALA A 164 24.25 -15.76 -18.72
C ALA A 164 23.75 -16.27 -17.36
N ILE A 165 23.50 -17.58 -17.22
CA ILE A 165 23.11 -18.20 -15.94
C ILE A 165 24.18 -18.00 -14.87
N ARG A 166 25.48 -18.19 -15.20
CA ARG A 166 26.57 -17.94 -14.24
C ARG A 166 26.67 -16.47 -13.84
N GLN A 167 26.51 -15.54 -14.80
CA GLN A 167 26.54 -14.11 -14.50
C GLN A 167 25.39 -13.71 -13.57
N LEU A 168 24.17 -14.17 -13.87
CA LEU A 168 23.01 -13.94 -13.01
C LEU A 168 23.20 -14.54 -11.61
N GLY A 169 23.77 -15.75 -11.51
CA GLY A 169 24.12 -16.35 -10.22
C GLY A 169 25.07 -15.47 -9.40
N ASN A 170 26.16 -15.00 -10.03
CA ASN A 170 27.12 -14.12 -9.37
C ASN A 170 26.50 -12.78 -8.95
N ASP A 171 25.61 -12.21 -9.75
CA ASP A 171 24.96 -10.94 -9.45
C ASP A 171 23.92 -11.09 -8.32
N ILE A 172 23.21 -12.23 -8.26
CA ILE A 172 22.32 -12.57 -7.14
C ILE A 172 23.14 -12.72 -5.85
N GLU A 173 24.26 -13.44 -5.86
CA GLU A 173 25.11 -13.59 -4.67
C GLU A 173 25.66 -12.24 -4.19
N LYS A 174 26.14 -11.39 -5.10
CA LYS A 174 26.57 -10.02 -4.76
C LYS A 174 25.43 -9.20 -4.16
N MET A 175 24.23 -9.31 -4.71
CA MET A 175 23.06 -8.61 -4.19
C MET A 175 22.69 -9.10 -2.78
N LEU A 176 22.72 -10.41 -2.53
CA LEU A 176 22.49 -10.97 -1.20
C LEU A 176 23.53 -10.47 -0.18
N MET A 177 24.81 -10.43 -0.55
CA MET A 177 25.86 -9.87 0.31
C MET A 177 25.66 -8.37 0.58
N LYS A 178 25.22 -7.60 -0.41
CA LYS A 178 24.84 -6.18 -0.23
C LYS A 178 23.63 -6.00 0.70
N ILE A 179 22.64 -6.89 0.61
CA ILE A 179 21.47 -6.86 1.50
C ILE A 179 21.90 -7.17 2.93
N GLN A 180 22.70 -8.22 3.15
CA GLN A 180 23.17 -8.58 4.49
C GLN A 180 24.03 -7.49 5.12
N THR A 181 24.95 -6.90 4.35
CA THR A 181 25.76 -5.76 4.82
C THR A 181 24.89 -4.52 5.11
N GLY A 182 23.93 -4.20 4.23
CA GLY A 182 22.96 -3.14 4.45
C GLY A 182 22.08 -3.36 5.70
N GLN A 183 21.67 -4.59 5.97
CA GLN A 183 20.93 -4.96 7.18
C GLN A 183 21.78 -4.77 8.45
N ARG A 184 23.06 -5.19 8.44
CA ARG A 184 23.97 -4.95 9.58
C ARG A 184 24.14 -3.46 9.86
N VAL A 185 24.38 -2.67 8.82
CA VAL A 185 24.54 -1.22 8.93
C VAL A 185 23.26 -0.57 9.45
N THR A 186 22.10 -0.98 8.95
CA THR A 186 20.80 -0.48 9.43
C THR A 186 20.58 -0.81 10.90
N SER A 187 20.90 -2.03 11.32
CA SER A 187 20.84 -2.45 12.73
C SER A 187 21.73 -1.59 13.61
N MET A 188 22.96 -1.30 13.18
CA MET A 188 23.86 -0.38 13.90
C MET A 188 23.28 1.04 14.01
N TYR A 189 22.72 1.59 12.93
CA TYR A 189 22.09 2.91 12.97
C TYR A 189 20.89 2.97 13.92
N LEU A 190 20.08 1.92 13.97
CA LEU A 190 18.97 1.82 14.92
C LEU A 190 19.47 1.76 16.37
N GLN A 191 20.52 0.98 16.65
CA GLN A 191 21.13 0.94 17.98
C GLN A 191 21.66 2.32 18.42
N VAL A 192 22.37 3.03 17.53
CA VAL A 192 22.84 4.40 17.80
C VAL A 192 21.68 5.35 18.05
N GLN A 193 20.62 5.24 17.24
CA GLN A 193 19.42 6.05 17.42
C GLN A 193 18.77 5.80 18.78
N ASP A 194 18.69 4.54 19.24
CA ASP A 194 18.11 4.20 20.53
C ASP A 194 18.96 4.75 21.69
N ILE A 195 20.29 4.67 21.59
CA ILE A 195 21.20 5.31 22.56
C ILE A 195 20.96 6.82 22.59
N MET A 196 20.93 7.48 21.43
CA MET A 196 20.68 8.93 21.36
C MET A 196 19.31 9.31 21.93
N ARG A 197 18.27 8.50 21.72
CA ARG A 197 16.95 8.73 22.33
C ARG A 197 17.00 8.63 23.86
N LYS A 198 17.76 7.66 24.39
CA LYS A 198 17.95 7.53 25.84
C LYS A 198 18.69 8.76 26.40
N GLU A 199 19.77 9.19 25.77
CA GLU A 199 20.50 10.41 26.19
C GLU A 199 19.59 11.65 26.14
N LEU A 200 18.81 11.82 25.07
CA LEU A 200 17.85 12.92 24.94
C LEU A 200 16.71 12.86 25.95
N PHE A 201 16.39 11.70 26.52
CA PHE A 201 15.39 11.60 27.58
C PHE A 201 15.91 12.14 28.92
N TYR A 202 17.20 11.93 29.24
CA TYR A 202 17.79 12.37 30.50
C TYR A 202 18.26 13.82 30.46
N LEU A 203 18.67 14.32 29.29
CA LEU A 203 19.24 15.67 29.14
C LEU A 203 18.31 16.81 29.61
N PRO A 204 17.01 16.84 29.27
CA PRO A 204 16.09 17.87 29.77
C PRO A 204 15.98 17.86 31.29
N ARG A 205 15.92 16.68 31.92
CA ARG A 205 15.82 16.56 33.38
C ARG A 205 17.08 17.08 34.08
N TYR A 206 18.25 16.85 33.50
CA TYR A 206 19.49 17.43 33.99
C TYR A 206 19.48 18.96 33.83
N LEU A 207 19.01 19.46 32.69
CA LEU A 207 18.88 20.90 32.45
C LEU A 207 17.91 21.55 33.44
N ASP A 208 16.74 20.96 33.67
CA ASP A 208 15.74 21.45 34.64
C ASP A 208 16.33 21.53 36.05
N LEU A 209 17.12 20.51 36.46
CA LEU A 209 17.81 20.51 37.74
C LEU A 209 18.80 21.68 37.85
N MET A 210 19.61 21.89 36.81
CA MET A 210 20.58 23.00 36.77
C MET A 210 19.90 24.37 36.73
N CYS A 211 18.80 24.50 35.99
CA CYS A 211 17.97 25.70 35.98
C CYS A 211 17.38 25.97 37.36
N GLY A 212 16.83 24.95 38.04
CA GLY A 212 16.32 25.07 39.40
C GLY A 212 17.39 25.55 40.39
N ILE A 213 18.59 24.96 40.35
CA ILE A 213 19.72 25.38 41.18
C ILE A 213 20.11 26.84 40.90
N THR A 214 20.12 27.26 39.64
CA THR A 214 20.46 28.64 39.25
C THR A 214 19.41 29.65 39.74
N VAL A 215 18.12 29.30 39.66
CA VAL A 215 17.04 30.12 40.19
C VAL A 215 17.18 30.29 41.70
N MET A 216 17.40 29.20 42.44
CA MET A 216 17.64 29.23 43.89
C MET A 216 18.81 30.17 44.26
N TYR A 217 19.95 30.06 43.55
CA TYR A 217 21.09 30.96 43.79
C TYR A 217 20.78 32.43 43.50
N ASN A 218 20.03 32.73 42.43
CA ASN A 218 19.62 34.10 42.12
C ASN A 218 18.66 34.66 43.17
N GLU A 219 17.72 33.86 43.67
CA GLU A 219 16.80 34.24 44.75
C GLU A 219 17.56 34.53 46.06
N GLU A 220 18.55 33.70 46.41
CA GLU A 220 19.43 33.96 47.56
C GLU A 220 20.23 35.25 47.40
N LEU A 221 20.77 35.49 46.20
CA LEU A 221 21.59 36.66 45.91
C LEU A 221 20.77 37.96 45.93
N THR A 222 19.59 37.95 45.31
CA THR A 222 18.65 39.09 45.35
C THR A 222 18.15 39.34 46.77
N SER A 223 17.84 38.30 47.54
CA SER A 223 17.48 38.43 48.96
C SER A 223 18.61 39.09 49.78
N ARG A 224 19.86 38.66 49.57
CA ARG A 224 21.02 39.30 50.22
C ARG A 224 21.21 40.76 49.80
N GLN A 225 20.98 41.09 48.53
CA GLN A 225 21.03 42.48 48.05
C GLN A 225 19.92 43.34 48.67
N ASN A 226 18.70 42.82 48.73
CA ASN A 226 17.57 43.51 49.36
C ASN A 226 17.83 43.78 50.85
N LEU A 227 18.37 42.80 51.59
CA LEU A 227 18.76 42.99 52.98
C LEU A 227 19.80 44.13 53.12
N LYS A 228 20.86 44.10 52.31
CA LYS A 228 21.87 45.19 52.29
C LYS A 228 21.26 46.55 51.99
N ALA A 229 20.36 46.64 51.00
CA ALA A 229 19.67 47.88 50.67
C ALA A 229 18.79 48.37 51.84
N THR A 230 18.04 47.48 52.49
CA THR A 230 17.23 47.84 53.66
C THR A 230 18.08 48.32 54.84
N ASP A 231 19.26 47.73 55.05
CA ASP A 231 20.17 48.16 56.11
C ASP A 231 20.77 49.55 55.81
N VAL A 232 21.07 49.85 54.54
CA VAL A 232 21.49 51.20 54.12
C VAL A 232 20.37 52.22 54.36
N ILE A 233 19.13 51.90 53.96
CA ILE A 233 17.97 52.77 54.19
C ILE A 233 17.75 53.02 55.69
N LYS A 234 17.85 51.98 56.53
CA LYS A 234 17.74 52.11 58.00
C LYS A 234 18.82 53.04 58.57
N LYS A 235 20.07 52.92 58.11
CA LYS A 235 21.16 53.81 58.53
C LYS A 235 20.90 55.27 58.14
N LEU A 236 20.51 55.51 56.89
CA LEU A 236 20.16 56.85 56.42
C LEU A 236 18.97 57.45 57.19
N MET A 237 17.94 56.65 57.49
CA MET A 237 16.82 57.10 58.33
C MET A 237 17.25 57.44 59.76
N ALA A 238 18.16 56.65 60.34
CA ALA A 238 18.70 56.92 61.68
C ALA A 238 19.55 58.20 61.72
N GLU A 239 20.28 58.52 60.64
CA GLU A 239 21.08 59.74 60.51
C GLU A 239 20.20 60.99 60.24
N ALA A 240 19.22 60.87 59.34
CA ALA A 240 18.33 61.98 58.96
C ALA A 240 17.27 62.30 60.03
N GLY A 241 16.82 61.30 60.80
CA GLY A 241 15.75 61.45 61.80
C GLY A 241 16.01 62.58 62.82
N PRO A 242 17.17 62.62 63.50
CA PRO A 242 17.50 63.70 64.43
C PRO A 242 17.55 65.07 63.77
N GLN A 243 18.04 65.17 62.52
CA GLN A 243 18.10 66.44 61.79
C GLN A 243 16.70 66.98 61.50
N VAL A 244 15.76 66.12 61.07
CA VAL A 244 14.37 66.50 60.83
C VAL A 244 13.68 66.93 62.13
N LEU A 245 13.93 66.24 63.25
CA LEU A 245 13.38 66.63 64.56
C LEU A 245 13.93 67.99 65.01
N LEU A 246 15.24 68.23 64.83
CA LEU A 246 15.86 69.50 65.16
C LEU A 246 15.30 70.63 64.27
N GLU A 247 15.24 70.42 62.95
CA GLU A 247 14.67 71.38 62.01
C GLU A 247 13.21 71.70 62.35
N ARG A 248 12.42 70.69 62.71
CA ARG A 248 11.04 70.88 63.19
C ARG A 248 10.99 71.73 64.45
N SER A 249 11.83 71.44 65.44
CA SER A 249 11.87 72.23 66.70
C SER A 249 12.27 73.69 66.46
N LEU A 250 13.21 73.95 65.55
CA LEU A 250 13.61 75.30 65.16
C LEU A 250 12.50 76.04 64.42
N ARG A 251 11.79 75.35 63.50
CA ARG A 251 10.59 75.92 62.84
C ARG A 251 9.50 76.25 63.85
N GLU A 252 9.25 75.38 64.82
CA GLU A 252 8.26 75.61 65.88
C GLU A 252 8.65 76.81 66.77
N GLN A 253 9.93 76.94 67.15
CA GLN A 253 10.43 78.11 67.88
C GLN A 253 10.27 79.40 67.07
N SER A 254 10.68 79.40 65.80
CA SER A 254 10.52 80.57 64.93
C SER A 254 9.05 80.98 64.75
N LEU A 255 8.14 80.00 64.66
CA LEU A 255 6.69 80.27 64.62
C LEU A 255 6.17 80.86 65.94
N LEU A 256 6.70 80.44 67.10
CA LEU A 256 6.36 81.03 68.39
C LEU A 256 6.85 82.48 68.49
N GLU A 257 8.10 82.75 68.10
CA GLU A 257 8.66 84.11 68.04
C GLU A 257 7.83 85.01 67.11
N GLN A 258 7.41 84.51 65.94
CA GLN A 258 6.53 85.24 65.04
C GLN A 258 5.17 85.53 65.66
N ARG A 259 4.58 84.58 66.42
CA ARG A 259 3.32 84.79 67.12
C ARG A 259 3.45 85.84 68.23
N GLU A 260 4.49 85.77 69.05
CA GLU A 260 4.75 86.79 70.08
C GLU A 260 4.93 88.18 69.46
N ASN A 261 5.64 88.28 68.34
CA ASN A 261 5.78 89.54 67.61
C ASN A 261 4.44 90.09 67.09
N LEU A 262 3.57 89.21 66.58
CA LEU A 262 2.21 89.59 66.16
C LEU A 262 1.37 90.04 67.35
N GLU A 263 1.42 89.36 68.49
CA GLU A 263 0.72 89.76 69.71
C GLU A 263 1.23 91.11 70.24
N ASN A 264 2.54 91.33 70.25
CA ASN A 264 3.15 92.61 70.62
C ASN A 264 2.73 93.74 69.66
N LEU A 265 2.66 93.46 68.35
CA LEU A 265 2.12 94.41 67.36
C LEU A 265 0.65 94.70 67.62
N GLN A 266 -0.17 93.69 67.94
CA GLN A 266 -1.57 93.87 68.30
C GLN A 266 -1.71 94.77 69.53
N GLN A 267 -0.97 94.51 70.61
CA GLN A 267 -0.94 95.35 71.81
C GLN A 267 -0.49 96.79 71.50
N LYS A 268 0.53 96.97 70.64
CA LYS A 268 0.96 98.29 70.17
C LYS A 268 -0.13 98.98 69.34
N THR A 269 -0.83 98.26 68.46
CA THR A 269 -1.95 98.85 67.71
C THR A 269 -3.15 99.19 68.59
N GLU A 270 -3.40 98.43 69.65
CA GLU A 270 -4.46 98.72 70.63
C GLU A 270 -4.10 99.94 71.48
N THR A 271 -2.87 100.05 71.96
CA THR A 271 -2.38 101.25 72.67
C THR A 271 -2.32 102.48 71.77
N GLU A 272 -1.87 102.33 70.52
CA GLU A 272 -1.94 103.41 69.52
C GLU A 272 -3.39 103.78 69.16
N ARG A 273 -4.31 102.82 69.12
CA ARG A 273 -5.74 103.09 68.89
C ARG A 273 -6.33 103.86 70.05
N GLN A 274 -5.98 103.51 71.29
CA GLN A 274 -6.35 104.26 72.50
C GLN A 274 -5.76 105.68 72.50
N LEU A 275 -4.50 105.84 72.06
CA LEU A 275 -3.85 107.15 71.88
C LEU A 275 -4.47 107.96 70.74
N ARG A 276 -4.85 107.32 69.61
CA ARG A 276 -5.58 107.96 68.50
C ARG A 276 -7.00 108.34 68.89
N GLU A 277 -7.67 107.56 69.73
CA GLU A 277 -8.98 107.91 70.30
C GLU A 277 -8.87 109.08 71.30
N GLN A 278 -7.76 109.20 72.05
CA GLN A 278 -7.44 110.38 72.86
C GLN A 278 -7.05 111.60 72.02
N ALA A 279 -6.28 111.43 70.94
CA ALA A 279 -5.84 112.50 70.04
C ALA A 279 -6.97 112.99 69.10
N ALA A 280 -7.88 112.12 68.66
CA ALA A 280 -9.07 112.50 67.89
C ALA A 280 -10.06 113.36 68.70
N SER A 281 -9.94 113.35 70.03
CA SER A 281 -10.70 114.22 70.94
C SER A 281 -10.10 115.63 71.09
N LEU A 282 -8.91 115.91 70.53
CA LEU A 282 -8.09 117.08 70.86
C LEU A 282 -7.44 117.78 69.65
N LEU A 283 -8.20 118.10 68.59
CA LEU A 283 -7.87 119.00 67.43
C LEU A 283 -7.88 118.21 66.11
N SER A 284 -8.66 118.50 65.05
CA SER A 284 -9.18 119.72 64.42
C SER A 284 -8.13 120.79 64.06
N ALA A 285 -7.96 120.97 62.74
CA ALA A 285 -7.14 121.93 61.98
C ALA A 285 -5.72 121.48 61.55
N ASP A 286 -5.61 121.14 60.25
CA ASP A 286 -4.66 121.63 59.23
C ASP A 286 -3.15 121.75 59.55
N GLN A 287 -2.18 121.45 58.68
CA GLN A 287 -2.12 120.98 57.29
C GLN A 287 -0.63 120.69 56.95
N ALA A 288 -0.43 119.76 56.02
CA ALA A 288 0.50 119.83 54.87
C ALA A 288 2.04 119.78 55.00
N GLN A 289 2.59 118.98 54.07
CA GLN A 289 3.90 119.05 53.39
C GLN A 289 5.13 118.51 54.16
N SER A 290 6.06 117.75 53.59
CA SER A 290 6.45 117.55 52.19
C SER A 290 7.42 116.35 52.08
N SER A 291 7.53 115.78 50.88
CA SER A 291 8.76 115.22 50.25
C SER A 291 9.40 113.97 50.89
N SER A 292 10.05 113.05 50.18
CA SER A 292 10.38 112.84 48.77
C SER A 292 10.98 111.42 48.70
N ASP A 293 10.68 110.73 47.60
CA ASP A 293 11.51 109.78 46.86
C ASP A 293 12.32 108.67 47.56
N ALA A 294 11.96 107.43 47.22
CA ALA A 294 12.93 106.41 46.78
C ALA A 294 12.21 105.33 45.96
N THR A 295 11.85 105.68 44.73
CA THR A 295 11.91 104.74 43.61
C THR A 295 13.31 104.13 43.57
N GLY A 296 13.45 102.90 44.05
CA GLY A 296 14.71 102.16 44.01
C GLY A 296 14.59 100.67 44.30
N GLY A 297 13.37 100.14 44.48
CA GLY A 297 13.13 98.72 44.71
C GLY A 297 12.80 97.94 43.45
N ALA A 298 12.33 98.58 42.38
CA ALA A 298 11.92 97.85 41.17
C ALA A 298 13.10 97.12 40.52
N ASP A 299 14.29 97.73 40.47
CA ASP A 299 15.48 97.09 39.89
C ASP A 299 16.13 96.07 40.84
N ALA A 300 15.99 96.23 42.16
CA ALA A 300 16.53 95.29 43.15
C ALA A 300 15.61 94.08 43.38
N GLU A 301 14.27 94.26 43.39
CA GLU A 301 13.29 93.17 43.37
C GLU A 301 13.24 92.50 41.99
N ALA A 302 13.39 93.24 40.88
CA ALA A 302 13.55 92.63 39.57
C ALA A 302 14.84 91.82 39.49
N ALA A 303 15.95 92.30 40.05
CA ALA A 303 17.20 91.54 40.12
C ALA A 303 17.11 90.33 41.06
N MET A 304 16.41 90.44 42.20
CA MET A 304 16.23 89.33 43.14
C MET A 304 15.28 88.26 42.56
N THR A 305 14.17 88.66 41.96
CA THR A 305 13.27 87.75 41.24
C THR A 305 13.92 87.17 39.98
N GLN A 306 14.84 87.89 39.33
CA GLN A 306 15.64 87.37 38.23
C GLN A 306 16.66 86.32 38.73
N LEU A 307 17.35 86.58 39.84
CA LEU A 307 18.27 85.63 40.47
C LEU A 307 17.56 84.35 40.95
N GLU A 308 16.38 84.49 41.55
CA GLU A 308 15.54 83.36 41.95
C GLU A 308 15.06 82.54 40.74
N ARG A 309 14.68 83.21 39.65
CA ARG A 309 14.33 82.55 38.38
C ARG A 309 15.52 81.83 37.77
N GLU A 310 16.71 82.43 37.78
CA GLU A 310 17.95 81.82 37.30
C GLU A 310 18.36 80.61 38.16
N ALA A 311 18.24 80.70 39.48
CA ALA A 311 18.48 79.59 40.39
C ALA A 311 17.48 78.43 40.15
N PHE A 312 16.20 78.74 39.97
CA PHE A 312 15.17 77.75 39.62
C PHE A 312 15.44 77.07 38.28
N VAL A 313 15.84 77.83 37.25
CA VAL A 313 16.18 77.29 35.93
C VAL A 313 17.40 76.37 36.01
N ASN A 314 18.43 76.75 36.78
CA ASN A 314 19.60 75.91 37.00
C ASN A 314 19.28 74.61 37.75
N ASP A 315 18.43 74.67 38.77
CA ASP A 315 17.94 73.48 39.48
C ASP A 315 17.19 72.52 38.55
N LYS A 316 16.32 73.05 37.67
CA LYS A 316 15.64 72.23 36.65
C LYS A 316 16.58 71.65 35.60
N MET A 317 17.62 72.39 35.21
CA MET A 317 18.63 71.89 34.26
C MET A 317 19.49 70.78 34.87
N GLU A 318 19.89 70.90 36.14
CA GLU A 318 20.61 69.82 36.84
C GLU A 318 19.71 68.61 37.13
N MET A 319 18.43 68.83 37.45
CA MET A 319 17.44 67.74 37.55
C MET A 319 17.27 67.01 36.20
N ALA A 320 17.20 67.74 35.08
CA ALA A 320 17.11 67.18 33.75
C ALA A 320 18.39 66.41 33.35
N LYS A 321 19.56 66.94 33.69
CA LYS A 321 20.85 66.28 33.50
C LYS A 321 20.93 64.96 34.29
N ALA A 322 20.46 64.95 35.54
CA ALA A 322 20.39 63.74 36.36
C ALA A 322 19.42 62.70 35.80
N ALA A 323 18.24 63.13 35.34
CA ALA A 323 17.23 62.25 34.74
C ALA A 323 17.69 61.64 33.41
N LEU A 324 18.41 62.42 32.59
CA LEU A 324 18.92 62.00 31.27
C LEU A 324 20.33 61.42 31.32
N GLN A 325 20.94 61.31 32.51
CA GLN A 325 22.30 60.82 32.74
C GLN A 325 23.35 61.45 31.81
N CYS A 326 23.25 62.76 31.57
CA CYS A 326 24.15 63.49 30.68
C CYS A 326 25.37 64.03 31.44
N SER A 327 26.53 64.11 30.77
CA SER A 327 27.76 64.65 31.35
C SER A 327 27.71 66.17 31.56
N SER A 328 27.08 66.90 30.64
CA SER A 328 26.97 68.35 30.65
C SER A 328 25.52 68.79 30.42
N ILE A 329 25.16 69.97 30.92
CA ILE A 329 23.86 70.62 30.67
C ILE A 329 23.67 70.85 29.15
N TRP A 330 24.75 71.11 28.43
CA TRP A 330 24.73 71.32 26.98
C TRP A 330 24.45 70.05 26.17
N ASP A 331 24.57 68.86 26.77
CA ASP A 331 24.30 67.59 26.10
C ASP A 331 22.81 67.21 26.17
N ILE A 332 22.02 67.89 27.02
CA ILE A 332 20.59 67.64 27.23
C ILE A 332 19.79 67.65 25.90
N PRO A 333 19.92 68.66 25.01
CA PRO A 333 19.18 68.68 23.76
C PRO A 333 19.54 67.50 22.83
N GLY A 334 20.82 67.12 22.80
CA GLY A 334 21.29 65.98 21.99
C GLY A 334 20.77 64.64 22.50
N SER A 335 20.77 64.45 23.82
CA SER A 335 20.23 63.26 24.48
C SER A 335 18.71 63.13 24.28
N LEU A 336 17.97 64.24 24.41
CA LEU A 336 16.52 64.27 24.14
C LEU A 336 16.22 63.95 22.68
N LEU A 337 16.98 64.50 21.73
CA LEU A 337 16.82 64.16 20.31
C LEU A 337 17.15 62.69 20.01
N ALA A 338 18.13 62.10 20.69
CA ALA A 338 18.44 60.67 20.57
C ALA A 338 17.33 59.78 21.15
N GLN A 339 16.73 60.18 22.28
CA GLN A 339 15.56 59.51 22.86
C GLN A 339 14.32 59.63 21.97
N LEU A 340 14.09 60.78 21.33
CA LEU A 340 12.99 60.94 20.38
C LEU A 340 13.16 60.02 19.18
N LYS A 341 14.37 59.93 18.61
CA LYS A 341 14.66 59.00 17.50
C LYS A 341 14.49 57.54 17.92
N SER A 342 14.95 57.16 19.11
CA SER A 342 14.76 55.79 19.59
C SER A 342 13.31 55.45 19.88
N LEU A 343 12.49 56.43 20.31
CA LEU A 343 11.05 56.29 20.43
C LEU A 343 10.38 56.12 19.05
N GLU A 344 10.76 56.92 18.06
CA GLU A 344 10.29 56.76 16.68
C GLU A 344 10.64 55.37 16.10
N ASP A 345 11.86 54.88 16.31
CA ASP A 345 12.29 53.55 15.90
C ASP A 345 11.49 52.44 16.62
N LEU A 346 11.23 52.61 17.92
CA LEU A 346 10.40 51.69 18.70
C LEU A 346 8.93 51.71 18.21
N GLU A 347 8.38 52.87 17.89
CA GLU A 347 7.03 52.99 17.33
C GLU A 347 6.94 52.30 15.97
N GLN A 348 7.94 52.45 15.11
CA GLN A 348 8.04 51.73 13.83
C GLN A 348 8.08 50.21 14.06
N HIS A 349 8.93 49.72 14.96
CA HIS A 349 8.97 48.29 15.28
C HIS A 349 7.67 47.75 15.87
N ILE A 350 6.97 48.54 16.70
CA ILE A 350 5.64 48.18 17.21
C ILE A 350 4.65 48.06 16.03
N GLN A 351 4.73 48.96 15.06
CA GLN A 351 3.87 48.93 13.88
C GLN A 351 4.16 47.72 12.98
N GLU A 352 5.43 47.43 12.69
CA GLU A 352 5.85 46.22 11.98
C GLU A 352 5.38 44.94 12.68
N CYS A 353 5.49 44.88 14.02
CA CYS A 353 5.00 43.77 14.82
C CYS A 353 3.47 43.62 14.71
N LYS A 354 2.72 44.72 14.69
CA LYS A 354 1.26 44.71 14.48
C LYS A 354 0.90 44.18 13.09
N GLU A 355 1.62 44.58 12.06
CA GLU A 355 1.41 44.12 10.68
C GLU A 355 1.74 42.63 10.53
N ASN A 356 2.90 42.19 11.03
CA ASN A 356 3.28 40.78 11.05
C ASN A 356 2.24 39.91 11.77
N LYS A 357 1.70 40.40 12.89
CA LYS A 357 0.62 39.71 13.61
C LYS A 357 -0.66 39.61 12.78
N GLN A 358 -1.00 40.62 11.97
CA GLN A 358 -2.15 40.56 11.07
C GLN A 358 -1.93 39.56 9.94
N VAL A 359 -0.75 39.56 9.30
CA VAL A 359 -0.38 38.60 8.25
C VAL A 359 -0.43 37.16 8.78
N LEU A 360 0.16 36.91 9.95
CA LEU A 360 0.14 35.59 10.58
C LEU A 360 -1.30 35.13 10.90
N ARG A 361 -2.17 36.04 11.35
CA ARG A 361 -3.60 35.73 11.57
C ARG A 361 -4.32 35.37 10.27
N GLN A 362 -4.03 36.06 9.17
CA GLN A 362 -4.61 35.73 7.86
C GLN A 362 -4.12 34.36 7.37
N MET A 363 -2.82 34.10 7.46
CA MET A 363 -2.24 32.81 7.09
C MET A 363 -2.81 31.66 7.94
N LEU A 364 -3.02 31.89 9.23
CA LEU A 364 -3.67 30.92 10.12
C LEU A 364 -5.10 30.61 9.66
N LYS A 365 -5.91 31.63 9.33
CA LYS A 365 -7.26 31.44 8.78
C LYS A 365 -7.25 30.66 7.47
N GLU A 366 -6.29 30.94 6.58
CA GLU A 366 -6.14 30.17 5.33
C GLU A 366 -5.79 28.71 5.59
N LEU A 367 -4.90 28.45 6.54
CA LEU A 367 -4.51 27.09 6.92
C LEU A 367 -5.66 26.34 7.58
N GLU A 368 -6.45 27.00 8.43
CA GLU A 368 -7.68 26.45 9.00
C GLU A 368 -8.70 26.11 7.90
N LEU A 369 -8.86 26.97 6.90
CA LEU A 369 -9.74 26.72 5.75
C LEU A 369 -9.23 25.53 4.92
N LYS A 370 -7.91 25.47 4.65
CA LYS A 370 -7.28 24.31 3.97
C LYS A 370 -7.45 23.04 4.80
N GLN A 371 -7.29 23.10 6.12
CA GLN A 371 -7.50 21.98 7.01
C GLN A 371 -8.97 21.55 7.02
N ALA A 372 -9.92 22.48 7.02
CA ALA A 372 -11.34 22.19 6.91
C ALA A 372 -11.64 21.51 5.56
N ARG A 373 -11.12 22.05 4.45
CA ARG A 373 -11.21 21.39 3.13
C ARG A 373 -10.63 19.98 3.17
N LEU A 374 -9.50 19.74 3.81
CA LEU A 374 -8.92 18.40 3.95
C LEU A 374 -9.75 17.49 4.86
N LYS A 375 -10.33 18.01 5.96
CA LYS A 375 -11.22 17.27 6.86
C LYS A 375 -12.54 16.90 6.19
N PHE A 376 -13.08 17.77 5.34
CA PHE A 376 -14.33 17.56 4.59
C PHE A 376 -14.09 16.93 3.21
N HIS A 377 -12.84 16.83 2.74
CA HIS A 377 -12.41 16.02 1.61
C HIS A 377 -11.72 14.75 2.14
N GLN A 378 -12.43 14.00 2.96
CA GLN A 378 -12.26 12.54 2.94
C GLN A 378 -12.68 12.10 1.52
N PRO A 379 -11.93 11.24 0.80
CA PRO A 379 -12.29 10.81 -0.55
C PRO A 379 -13.53 9.91 -0.52
N LEU A 380 -14.68 10.44 -0.11
CA LEU A 380 -15.98 9.82 -0.29
C LEU A 380 -16.40 10.06 -1.73
N SER A 381 -16.08 9.10 -2.59
CA SER A 381 -16.96 8.60 -3.67
C SER A 381 -16.24 7.55 -4.50
N THR A 382 -14.95 7.70 -4.80
CA THR A 382 -14.25 6.77 -5.70
C THR A 382 -13.51 5.65 -4.97
N THR A 383 -13.00 5.90 -3.77
CA THR A 383 -12.35 4.84 -2.97
C THR A 383 -13.37 3.96 -2.25
N SER A 384 -14.49 4.51 -1.75
CA SER A 384 -15.56 3.73 -1.11
C SER A 384 -16.20 2.73 -2.08
N LEU A 385 -16.57 3.17 -3.29
CA LEU A 385 -17.16 2.29 -4.31
C LEU A 385 -16.18 1.20 -4.74
N ARG A 386 -14.90 1.54 -4.88
CA ARG A 386 -13.86 0.58 -5.24
C ARG A 386 -13.57 -0.42 -4.12
N GLU A 387 -13.66 0.01 -2.86
CA GLU A 387 -13.54 -0.89 -1.71
C GLU A 387 -14.74 -1.84 -1.62
N GLU A 388 -15.96 -1.36 -1.88
CA GLU A 388 -17.16 -2.20 -1.93
C GLU A 388 -17.09 -3.21 -3.08
N GLU A 389 -16.69 -2.78 -4.28
CA GLU A 389 -16.48 -3.67 -5.43
C GLU A 389 -15.42 -4.74 -5.13
N LEU A 390 -14.32 -4.37 -4.48
CA LEU A 390 -13.28 -5.33 -4.06
C LEU A 390 -13.78 -6.30 -2.98
N ARG A 391 -14.65 -5.85 -2.06
CA ARG A 391 -15.28 -6.73 -1.06
C ARG A 391 -16.23 -7.72 -1.72
N GLU A 392 -17.04 -7.28 -2.67
CA GLU A 392 -17.92 -8.19 -3.40
C GLU A 392 -17.12 -9.18 -4.26
N ASN A 393 -16.05 -8.73 -4.92
CA ASN A 393 -15.15 -9.62 -5.67
C ASN A 393 -14.50 -10.65 -4.74
N LEU A 394 -14.05 -10.24 -3.55
CA LEU A 394 -13.50 -11.14 -2.55
C LEU A 394 -14.52 -12.18 -2.11
N GLN A 395 -15.75 -11.78 -1.79
CA GLN A 395 -16.81 -12.71 -1.41
C GLN A 395 -17.16 -13.70 -2.53
N ARG A 396 -17.16 -13.25 -3.78
CA ARG A 396 -17.39 -14.13 -4.94
C ARG A 396 -16.27 -15.16 -5.07
N GLU A 397 -15.00 -14.74 -4.96
CA GLU A 397 -13.86 -15.66 -5.01
C GLU A 397 -13.80 -16.60 -3.80
N GLU A 398 -14.16 -16.14 -2.60
CA GLU A 398 -14.31 -16.99 -1.41
C GLU A 398 -15.39 -18.06 -1.62
N SER A 399 -16.57 -17.68 -2.14
CA SER A 399 -17.64 -18.65 -2.44
C SER A 399 -17.23 -19.66 -3.53
N ARG A 400 -16.47 -19.22 -4.54
CA ARG A 400 -15.93 -20.07 -5.59
C ARG A 400 -14.91 -21.06 -5.02
N LEU A 401 -14.05 -20.59 -4.12
CA LEU A 401 -13.05 -21.42 -3.45
C LEU A 401 -13.72 -22.45 -2.54
N GLU A 402 -14.76 -22.08 -1.79
CA GLU A 402 -15.54 -23.01 -0.98
C GLU A 402 -16.21 -24.09 -1.84
N GLN A 403 -16.76 -23.73 -3.00
CA GLN A 403 -17.33 -24.69 -3.95
C GLN A 403 -16.28 -25.67 -4.49
N LEU A 404 -15.09 -25.17 -4.87
CA LEU A 404 -13.99 -26.02 -5.34
C LEU A 404 -13.48 -26.94 -4.23
N GLN A 405 -13.37 -26.45 -2.99
CA GLN A 405 -13.00 -27.28 -1.85
C GLN A 405 -14.05 -28.35 -1.56
N ALA A 406 -15.35 -28.01 -1.65
CA ALA A 406 -16.42 -28.98 -1.50
C ALA A 406 -16.39 -30.04 -2.60
N GLN A 407 -16.14 -29.65 -3.85
CA GLN A 407 -15.95 -30.60 -4.96
C GLN A 407 -14.73 -31.50 -4.75
N MET A 408 -13.60 -30.94 -4.32
CA MET A 408 -12.39 -31.70 -4.03
C MET A 408 -12.64 -32.74 -2.92
N LYS A 409 -13.35 -32.37 -1.84
CA LYS A 409 -13.74 -33.30 -0.78
C LYS A 409 -14.63 -34.44 -1.29
N ARG A 410 -15.65 -34.12 -2.10
CA ARG A 410 -16.50 -35.16 -2.71
C ARG A 410 -15.70 -36.10 -3.61
N ASN A 411 -14.78 -35.58 -4.41
CA ASN A 411 -13.93 -36.41 -5.27
C ASN A 411 -13.00 -37.30 -4.44
N GLN A 412 -12.49 -36.81 -3.31
CA GLN A 412 -11.69 -37.63 -2.38
C GLN A 412 -12.54 -38.72 -1.72
N GLU A 413 -13.76 -38.41 -1.29
CA GLU A 413 -14.72 -39.39 -0.73
C GLU A 413 -15.03 -40.49 -1.77
N GLN A 414 -15.33 -40.11 -3.01
CA GLN A 414 -15.55 -41.06 -4.10
C GLN A 414 -14.33 -41.94 -4.37
N LEU A 415 -13.12 -41.37 -4.33
CA LEU A 415 -11.90 -42.14 -4.52
C LEU A 415 -11.73 -43.18 -3.40
N ILE A 416 -11.94 -42.81 -2.14
CA ILE A 416 -11.92 -43.73 -1.00
C ILE A 416 -13.00 -44.81 -1.15
N GLU A 417 -14.20 -44.47 -1.62
CA GLU A 417 -15.25 -45.46 -1.92
C GLU A 417 -14.82 -46.45 -3.00
N PHE A 418 -14.17 -45.99 -4.07
CA PHE A 418 -13.61 -46.87 -5.10
C PHE A 418 -12.53 -47.79 -4.54
N GLU A 419 -11.60 -47.26 -3.73
CA GLU A 419 -10.57 -48.05 -3.07
C GLU A 419 -11.18 -49.15 -2.19
N ASN A 420 -12.16 -48.79 -1.36
CA ASN A 420 -12.89 -49.74 -0.52
C ASN A 420 -13.64 -50.79 -1.35
N SER A 421 -14.21 -50.41 -2.50
CA SER A 421 -14.91 -51.35 -3.38
C SER A 421 -13.96 -52.39 -3.99
N ILE A 422 -12.76 -51.97 -4.41
CA ILE A 422 -11.72 -52.84 -4.95
C ILE A 422 -11.18 -53.75 -3.84
N ASP A 423 -10.95 -53.22 -2.65
CA ASP A 423 -10.49 -54.01 -1.50
C ASP A 423 -11.53 -55.06 -1.07
N ASN A 424 -12.82 -54.70 -1.07
CA ASN A 424 -13.91 -55.64 -0.80
C ASN A 424 -13.97 -56.76 -1.85
N LEU A 425 -13.82 -56.42 -3.15
CA LEU A 425 -13.77 -57.41 -4.21
C LEU A 425 -12.55 -58.34 -4.06
N PHE A 426 -11.39 -57.77 -3.73
CA PHE A 426 -10.16 -58.51 -3.51
C PHE A 426 -10.28 -59.50 -2.35
N VAL A 427 -10.88 -59.08 -1.23
CA VAL A 427 -11.14 -59.97 -0.07
C VAL A 427 -12.08 -61.11 -0.44
N ARG A 428 -13.16 -60.84 -1.21
CA ARG A 428 -14.10 -61.88 -1.65
C ARG A 428 -13.47 -62.90 -2.59
N LEU A 429 -12.56 -62.45 -3.46
CA LEU A 429 -11.84 -63.31 -4.40
C LEU A 429 -10.58 -63.95 -3.78
N HIS A 430 -10.23 -63.62 -2.53
CA HIS A 430 -9.04 -64.12 -1.89
C HIS A 430 -9.02 -65.65 -1.74
N SER A 431 -10.18 -66.26 -1.47
CA SER A 431 -10.33 -67.71 -1.26
C SER A 431 -10.22 -68.56 -2.53
N ILE A 432 -10.09 -67.94 -3.71
CA ILE A 432 -9.93 -68.66 -4.98
C ILE A 432 -8.44 -68.83 -5.26
N THR A 433 -7.96 -70.07 -5.15
CA THR A 433 -6.57 -70.44 -5.42
C THR A 433 -6.39 -70.74 -6.91
N MET A 434 -5.46 -70.04 -7.54
CA MET A 434 -5.07 -70.21 -8.94
C MET A 434 -3.99 -71.29 -9.08
N PRO A 435 -3.97 -72.11 -10.16
CA PRO A 435 -2.94 -73.14 -10.36
C PRO A 435 -1.50 -72.60 -10.49
N ASP A 436 -1.34 -71.35 -10.96
CA ASP A 436 -0.04 -70.71 -11.19
C ASP A 436 0.38 -69.74 -10.06
N GLN A 437 -0.33 -69.74 -8.92
CA GLN A 437 0.03 -68.94 -7.75
C GLN A 437 1.17 -69.61 -6.96
N GLY A 438 2.41 -69.47 -7.45
CA GLY A 438 3.57 -69.43 -6.57
C GLY A 438 3.48 -68.17 -5.68
N ASP A 439 4.07 -68.20 -4.48
CA ASP A 439 4.03 -67.15 -3.45
C ASP A 439 4.35 -65.74 -4.00
N SER A 440 3.32 -65.08 -4.56
CA SER A 440 3.40 -63.73 -5.07
C SER A 440 3.28 -62.76 -3.89
N PRO A 441 4.10 -61.70 -3.82
CA PRO A 441 4.02 -60.73 -2.74
C PRO A 441 2.60 -60.13 -2.68
N ARG A 442 2.09 -59.97 -1.46
CA ARG A 442 0.77 -59.40 -1.21
C ARG A 442 0.65 -58.06 -1.95
N PRO A 443 -0.30 -57.89 -2.88
CA PRO A 443 -0.42 -56.65 -3.64
C PRO A 443 -0.70 -55.50 -2.68
N VAL A 444 0.08 -54.44 -2.79
CA VAL A 444 -0.04 -53.25 -1.92
C VAL A 444 -0.80 -52.15 -2.66
N GLY A 445 -0.64 -52.05 -3.98
CA GLY A 445 -1.30 -51.04 -4.81
C GLY A 445 -2.71 -51.42 -5.30
N LEU A 446 -3.59 -50.43 -5.49
CA LEU A 446 -4.96 -50.61 -6.01
C LEU A 446 -4.99 -51.24 -7.41
N GLU A 447 -4.09 -50.80 -8.29
CA GLU A 447 -4.01 -51.31 -9.65
C GLU A 447 -3.55 -52.78 -9.68
N GLU A 448 -2.65 -53.15 -8.76
CA GLU A 448 -2.21 -54.54 -8.57
C GLU A 448 -3.34 -55.41 -8.04
N LYS A 449 -4.09 -54.93 -7.04
CA LYS A 449 -5.29 -55.62 -6.51
C LYS A 449 -6.35 -55.79 -7.60
N LEU A 450 -6.58 -54.78 -8.44
CA LEU A 450 -7.55 -54.82 -9.53
C LEU A 450 -7.14 -55.84 -10.61
N LYS A 451 -5.87 -55.84 -11.04
CA LYS A 451 -5.34 -56.83 -11.99
C LYS A 451 -5.46 -58.26 -11.47
N GLN A 452 -5.15 -58.49 -10.19
CA GLN A 452 -5.34 -59.80 -9.56
C GLN A 452 -6.82 -60.21 -9.48
N CYS A 453 -7.74 -59.26 -9.25
CA CYS A 453 -9.17 -59.52 -9.32
C CYS A 453 -9.61 -59.88 -10.74
N GLU A 454 -9.10 -59.18 -11.76
CA GLU A 454 -9.40 -59.42 -13.17
C GLU A 454 -8.93 -60.82 -13.61
N GLU A 455 -7.69 -61.21 -13.28
CA GLU A 455 -7.15 -62.54 -13.58
C GLU A 455 -7.97 -63.66 -12.92
N LYS A 456 -8.34 -63.48 -11.64
CA LYS A 456 -9.18 -64.44 -10.91
C LYS A 456 -10.60 -64.54 -11.48
N LEU A 457 -11.19 -63.42 -11.89
CA LEU A 457 -12.51 -63.40 -12.53
C LEU A 457 -12.47 -64.05 -13.92
N HIS A 458 -11.39 -63.82 -14.69
CA HIS A 458 -11.18 -64.46 -15.98
C HIS A 458 -11.05 -65.99 -15.81
N TYR A 459 -10.29 -66.45 -14.81
CA TYR A 459 -10.19 -67.87 -14.47
C TYR A 459 -11.52 -68.48 -14.05
N LEU A 460 -12.32 -67.79 -13.23
CA LEU A 460 -13.67 -68.25 -12.88
C LEU A 460 -14.54 -68.37 -14.13
N LYS A 461 -14.50 -67.38 -15.03
CA LYS A 461 -15.23 -67.39 -16.30
C LYS A 461 -14.83 -68.57 -17.17
N GLN A 462 -13.53 -68.85 -17.26
CA GLN A 462 -12.99 -70.00 -17.99
C GLN A 462 -13.42 -71.32 -17.35
N ARG A 463 -13.32 -71.48 -16.02
CA ARG A 463 -13.80 -72.67 -15.29
C ARG A 463 -15.30 -72.92 -15.44
N VAL A 464 -16.11 -71.86 -15.50
CA VAL A 464 -17.55 -71.98 -15.75
C VAL A 464 -17.84 -72.41 -17.19
N SER A 465 -17.01 -71.97 -18.14
CA SER A 465 -17.12 -72.32 -19.57
C SER A 465 -16.64 -73.75 -19.86
N ASP A 466 -15.58 -74.20 -19.17
CA ASP A 466 -14.99 -75.54 -19.34
C ASP A 466 -15.75 -76.65 -18.58
N ARG A 467 -16.85 -76.30 -17.91
CA ARG A 467 -17.66 -77.26 -17.15
C ARG A 467 -18.47 -78.15 -18.11
N PRO A 468 -18.44 -79.50 -17.94
CA PRO A 468 -19.15 -80.39 -18.85
C PRO A 468 -20.67 -80.20 -18.80
N PRO A 469 -21.39 -80.43 -19.92
CA PRO A 469 -22.84 -80.19 -20.03
C PRO A 469 -23.70 -81.06 -19.08
N SER A 470 -23.16 -82.15 -18.51
CA SER A 470 -23.85 -82.94 -17.47
C SER A 470 -23.96 -82.22 -16.13
N ALA A 471 -23.12 -81.21 -15.85
CA ALA A 471 -23.19 -80.35 -14.66
C ALA A 471 -23.87 -78.99 -14.93
N GLN A 472 -24.35 -78.77 -16.16
CA GLN A 472 -25.19 -77.62 -16.55
C GLN A 472 -26.69 -77.92 -16.44
N THR A 473 -27.08 -79.12 -15.98
CA THR A 473 -28.42 -79.34 -15.44
C THR A 473 -28.52 -78.62 -14.09
N TYR A 474 -28.71 -77.31 -14.15
CA TYR A 474 -29.29 -76.56 -13.06
C TYR A 474 -30.70 -77.09 -12.85
N ASP A 475 -30.86 -78.07 -11.97
CA ASP A 475 -32.17 -78.36 -11.42
C ASP A 475 -32.57 -77.17 -10.56
N LYS A 476 -33.25 -76.20 -11.18
CA LYS A 476 -33.83 -75.04 -10.51
C LYS A 476 -34.80 -75.43 -9.39
N HIS A 477 -35.21 -76.70 -9.32
CA HIS A 477 -36.08 -77.28 -8.31
C HIS A 477 -35.34 -78.16 -7.28
N SER A 478 -34.01 -78.26 -7.34
CA SER A 478 -33.23 -78.93 -6.31
C SER A 478 -33.35 -78.16 -4.99
N GLU A 479 -33.97 -78.79 -3.99
CA GLU A 479 -34.17 -78.18 -2.66
C GLU A 479 -32.87 -77.66 -2.04
N THR A 480 -31.75 -78.32 -2.32
CA THR A 480 -30.42 -77.95 -1.84
C THR A 480 -29.96 -76.62 -2.43
N PHE A 481 -30.21 -76.39 -3.72
CA PHE A 481 -29.89 -75.11 -4.36
C PHE A 481 -30.82 -74.00 -3.87
N GLY A 482 -32.12 -74.29 -3.69
CA GLY A 482 -33.08 -73.35 -3.08
C GLY A 482 -32.70 -72.97 -1.64
N LYS A 483 -32.23 -73.93 -0.84
CA LYS A 483 -31.74 -73.70 0.54
C LYS A 483 -30.45 -72.88 0.55
N VAL A 484 -29.48 -73.20 -0.32
CA VAL A 484 -28.23 -72.43 -0.45
C VAL A 484 -28.49 -71.01 -0.96
N ARG A 485 -29.38 -70.85 -1.94
CA ARG A 485 -29.80 -69.53 -2.43
C ARG A 485 -30.47 -68.71 -1.34
N ASN A 486 -31.43 -69.28 -0.61
CA ASN A 486 -32.10 -68.57 0.48
C ASN A 486 -31.17 -68.27 1.65
N LEU A 487 -30.18 -69.13 1.93
CA LEU A 487 -29.14 -68.86 2.92
C LEU A 487 -28.21 -67.73 2.47
N LEU A 488 -27.79 -67.70 1.20
CA LEU A 488 -26.99 -66.61 0.64
C LEU A 488 -27.78 -65.30 0.57
N GLU A 489 -29.05 -65.31 0.19
CA GLU A 489 -29.91 -64.11 0.19
C GLU A 489 -30.16 -63.59 1.62
N LYS A 490 -30.34 -64.47 2.61
CA LYS A 490 -30.44 -64.07 4.02
C LYS A 490 -29.12 -63.57 4.60
N SER A 491 -28.01 -64.23 4.27
CA SER A 491 -26.67 -63.85 4.73
C SER A 491 -26.25 -62.51 4.14
N THR A 492 -26.45 -62.30 2.84
CA THR A 492 -26.13 -61.02 2.17
C THR A 492 -27.03 -59.88 2.64
N ALA A 493 -28.30 -60.15 3.00
CA ALA A 493 -29.19 -59.17 3.62
C ALA A 493 -28.82 -58.80 5.07
N SER A 494 -28.11 -59.68 5.79
CA SER A 494 -27.67 -59.45 7.18
C SER A 494 -26.28 -58.84 7.33
N GLU A 495 -25.51 -58.76 6.24
CA GLU A 495 -24.11 -58.34 6.24
C GLU A 495 -24.01 -56.81 6.08
N ALA A 496 -23.59 -56.12 7.16
CA ALA A 496 -23.59 -54.65 7.27
C ALA A 496 -22.74 -53.91 6.21
N GLN A 497 -21.84 -54.63 5.51
CA GLN A 497 -21.00 -54.09 4.45
C GLN A 497 -21.67 -54.09 3.06
N ASN A 498 -22.84 -54.72 2.90
CA ASN A 498 -23.65 -54.68 1.67
C ASN A 498 -24.77 -53.65 1.77
N LEU A 499 -24.47 -52.43 2.23
CA LEU A 499 -25.37 -51.32 2.01
C LEU A 499 -25.41 -51.07 0.50
N LYS A 500 -26.59 -51.23 -0.09
CA LYS A 500 -26.87 -50.85 -1.48
C LYS A 500 -26.20 -49.50 -1.74
N ILE A 501 -25.29 -49.46 -2.71
CA ILE A 501 -24.84 -48.21 -3.30
C ILE A 501 -26.10 -47.57 -3.87
N SER A 502 -26.69 -46.64 -3.13
CA SER A 502 -27.72 -45.75 -3.66
C SER A 502 -26.98 -44.80 -4.59
N PHE A 503 -26.94 -45.14 -5.87
CA PHE A 503 -26.72 -44.12 -6.88
C PHE A 503 -27.91 -43.17 -6.78
N GLU A 504 -27.70 -42.04 -6.11
CA GLU A 504 -28.60 -40.91 -6.26
C GLU A 504 -28.65 -40.57 -7.76
N ASP A 505 -29.89 -40.45 -8.22
CA ASP A 505 -30.31 -40.24 -9.59
C ASP A 505 -29.45 -39.15 -10.25
N VAL A 506 -28.65 -39.54 -11.24
CA VAL A 506 -27.90 -38.64 -12.14
C VAL A 506 -28.92 -37.98 -13.07
N GLY A 507 -29.77 -37.15 -12.47
CA GLY A 507 -30.85 -36.41 -13.08
C GLY A 507 -30.54 -34.93 -13.16
N THR A 508 -29.29 -34.55 -13.42
CA THR A 508 -29.00 -33.21 -13.96
C THR A 508 -27.83 -33.31 -14.92
N ALA A 509 -28.12 -33.01 -16.18
CA ALA A 509 -27.21 -33.07 -17.29
C ALA A 509 -25.86 -32.40 -16.96
N PHE A 510 -24.80 -33.11 -17.33
CA PHE A 510 -23.51 -32.51 -17.63
C PHE A 510 -23.70 -31.34 -18.59
N HIS A 511 -23.58 -30.12 -18.08
CA HIS A 511 -23.09 -28.99 -18.84
C HIS A 511 -21.86 -28.49 -18.12
N VAL A 512 -20.73 -28.61 -18.79
CA VAL A 512 -19.50 -27.88 -18.48
C VAL A 512 -19.71 -26.45 -18.98
N PRO A 513 -19.77 -25.42 -18.12
CA PRO A 513 -19.61 -24.05 -18.58
C PRO A 513 -18.11 -23.78 -18.63
N LEU A 514 -17.53 -23.96 -19.82
CA LEU A 514 -16.35 -23.21 -20.20
C LEU A 514 -16.85 -21.81 -20.55
N ASP A 515 -17.01 -20.94 -19.55
CA ASP A 515 -17.29 -19.53 -19.79
C ASP A 515 -15.97 -18.83 -20.16
N LEU A 516 -15.67 -18.92 -21.46
CA LEU A 516 -15.04 -17.82 -22.18
C LEU A 516 -16.11 -16.74 -22.37
N GLU A 517 -15.69 -15.49 -22.28
CA GLU A 517 -16.51 -14.29 -22.33
C GLU A 517 -17.62 -14.32 -23.40
N GLU A 518 -18.87 -14.15 -22.96
CA GLU A 518 -19.97 -13.64 -23.79
C GLU A 518 -20.50 -12.36 -23.15
N GLU A 519 -20.24 -11.26 -23.84
CA GLU A 519 -21.00 -10.02 -23.74
C GLU A 519 -22.48 -10.29 -24.07
N GLU A 520 -23.35 -9.47 -23.48
CA GLU A 520 -24.80 -9.37 -23.68
C GLU A 520 -25.68 -10.37 -22.90
N GLN A 521 -26.23 -9.83 -21.80
CA GLN A 521 -27.27 -10.43 -20.98
C GLN A 521 -28.56 -10.64 -21.79
N ASP A 522 -28.80 -11.86 -22.25
CA ASP A 522 -30.15 -12.30 -22.59
C ASP A 522 -30.96 -12.52 -21.31
N TYR A 523 -31.57 -11.44 -20.81
CA TYR A 523 -32.64 -11.54 -19.81
C TYR A 523 -33.83 -12.25 -20.43
N ILE A 524 -33.95 -13.56 -20.19
CA ILE A 524 -35.14 -14.35 -20.54
C ILE A 524 -36.19 -14.08 -19.45
N PRO A 525 -37.28 -13.33 -19.73
CA PRO A 525 -38.24 -12.97 -18.70
C PRO A 525 -39.01 -14.22 -18.25
N SER A 526 -39.12 -14.43 -16.94
CA SER A 526 -39.91 -15.54 -16.42
C SER A 526 -41.39 -15.35 -16.78
N ARG A 527 -42.17 -16.43 -16.79
CA ARG A 527 -43.63 -16.36 -16.97
C ARG A 527 -44.30 -15.38 -16.00
N ALA A 528 -43.72 -15.19 -14.81
CA ALA A 528 -44.19 -14.23 -13.82
C ALA A 528 -43.87 -12.78 -14.23
N ASP A 529 -42.70 -12.52 -14.82
CA ASP A 529 -42.28 -11.20 -15.29
C ASP A 529 -43.08 -10.74 -16.50
N ILE A 530 -43.34 -11.65 -17.45
CA ILE A 530 -44.24 -11.39 -18.59
C ILE A 530 -45.64 -11.05 -18.09
N LYS A 531 -46.14 -11.78 -17.08
CA LYS A 531 -47.45 -11.51 -16.47
C LYS A 531 -47.48 -10.15 -15.76
N LYS A 532 -46.39 -9.76 -15.11
CA LYS A 532 -46.25 -8.48 -14.40
C LYS A 532 -46.20 -7.30 -15.38
N GLN A 533 -45.40 -7.40 -16.44
CA GLN A 533 -45.39 -6.42 -17.54
C GLN A 533 -46.75 -6.32 -18.24
N GLY A 534 -47.40 -7.45 -18.52
CA GLY A 534 -48.75 -7.47 -19.09
C GLY A 534 -49.78 -6.74 -18.22
N GLN A 535 -49.75 -6.96 -16.91
CA GLN A 535 -50.62 -6.21 -15.97
C GLN A 535 -50.29 -4.72 -15.92
N GLN A 536 -49.02 -4.35 -16.05
CA GLN A 536 -48.58 -2.95 -16.08
C GLN A 536 -49.08 -2.24 -17.35
N LEU A 537 -48.98 -2.88 -18.51
CA LEU A 537 -49.52 -2.40 -19.79
C LEU A 537 -51.05 -2.22 -19.74
N VAL A 538 -51.78 -3.19 -19.17
CA VAL A 538 -53.23 -3.09 -19.00
C VAL A 538 -53.59 -1.92 -18.07
N ARG A 539 -52.85 -1.72 -16.97
CA ARG A 539 -53.07 -0.58 -16.06
C ARG A 539 -52.78 0.77 -16.72
N MET A 540 -51.78 0.86 -17.59
CA MET A 540 -51.46 2.09 -18.32
C MET A 540 -52.53 2.41 -19.38
N ASN A 541 -53.06 1.40 -20.07
CA ASN A 541 -54.04 1.59 -21.14
C ASN A 541 -55.49 1.77 -20.62
N THR A 542 -55.83 1.23 -19.46
CA THR A 542 -57.18 1.37 -18.87
C THR A 542 -57.40 2.67 -18.11
N LYS A 543 -56.32 3.38 -17.71
CA LYS A 543 -56.43 4.68 -17.02
C LYS A 543 -56.64 5.89 -17.96
N ARG A 544 -56.48 5.75 -19.28
CA ARG A 544 -56.64 6.86 -20.25
C ARG A 544 -58.06 7.05 -20.80
N ARG A 545 -59.04 6.21 -20.42
CA ARG A 545 -60.45 6.40 -20.76
C ARG A 545 -61.27 6.76 -19.53
N LYS A 546 -61.13 7.99 -19.05
CA LYS A 546 -62.16 8.79 -18.35
C LYS A 546 -61.56 10.12 -17.88
N ARG A 547 -61.63 11.13 -18.74
CA ARG A 547 -61.96 12.50 -18.35
C ARG A 547 -62.71 13.13 -19.52
N LYS A 548 -64.01 13.33 -19.30
CA LYS A 548 -64.81 14.39 -19.92
C LYS A 548 -64.39 15.71 -19.28
#